data_AF-A0A6S6Q647-F1
#
_entry.id   AF-A0A6S6Q647-F1
#
_cell.length_a   1.000
_cell.length_b   1.000
_cell.length_c   1.000
_cell.angle_alpha   90.00
_cell.angle_beta   90.00
_cell.angle_gamma   90.00
#
_symmetry.space_group_name_H-M   'P 1'
#
loop_
_entity.id
_entity.type
_entity.pdbx_description
1 polymer ?
#
loop_
_entity_poly.entity_id
_entity_poly.type
_entity_poly.pdbx_seq_one_letter_code
_entity_poly.pdbx_strand_id
1 'polypeptide(L)' 'MTPVAVRVQKRRDTLRKAGLRPVQIWVPDTRAKGFDEECRRQARLVASADAHDPDLASFLEAAAADLDGWEA' A
#
# COMPACT_ATOMS: atom_id res chain seq x y z
N MET A 1 9.77 26.42 13.49
CA MET A 1 9.16 25.31 12.71
C MET A 1 8.28 25.91 11.64
N THR A 2 8.31 25.36 10.42
CA THR A 2 7.38 25.79 9.36
C THR A 2 5.96 25.28 9.66
N PRO A 3 4.90 25.96 9.20
CA PRO A 3 3.51 25.51 9.38
C PRO A 3 3.27 24.07 8.90
N VAL A 4 3.98 23.66 7.84
CA VAL A 4 3.94 22.30 7.29
C VAL A 4 4.48 21.27 8.29
N ALA A 5 5.61 21.55 8.96
CA ALA A 5 6.20 20.64 9.92
C ALA A 5 5.27 20.40 11.12
N VAL A 6 4.60 21.44 11.62
CA VAL A 6 3.61 21.33 12.71
C VAL A 6 2.42 20.47 12.30
N ARG A 7 1.88 20.68 11.10
CA ARG A 7 0.76 19.89 10.56
C ARG A 7 1.11 18.41 10.40
N VAL A 8 2.29 18.10 9.85
CA VAL A 8 2.77 16.72 9.69
C VAL A 8 2.95 16.04 11.05
N GLN A 9 3.50 16.75 12.03
CA GLN A 9 3.65 16.23 13.39
C GLN A 9 2.30 15.89 14.03
N LYS A 10 1.34 16.83 14.01
CA LYS A 10 -0.01 16.62 14.57
C LYS A 10 -0.72 15.39 13.95
N ARG A 11 -0.59 15.21 12.64
CA ARG A 11 -1.16 14.04 11.94
C ARG A 11 -0.48 12.74 12.38
N ARG A 12 0.85 12.71 12.45
CA ARG A 12 1.60 11.53 12.93
C ARG A 12 1.23 11.17 14.36
N ASP A 13 1.08 12.14 15.24
CA ASP A 13 0.71 11.89 16.65
C ASP A 13 -0.71 11.32 16.78
N THR A 14 -1.63 11.74 15.92
CA THR A 14 -2.99 11.16 15.86
C THR A 14 -2.95 9.70 15.39
N LEU A 15 -2.18 9.40 14.34
CA LEU A 15 -2.04 8.04 13.84
C LEU A 15 -1.35 7.11 14.86
N ARG A 16 -0.34 7.61 15.59
CA ARG A 16 0.28 6.85 16.68
C ARG A 16 -0.69 6.52 17.80
N LYS A 17 -1.56 7.47 18.18
CA LYS A 17 -2.60 7.23 19.19
C LYS A 17 -3.63 6.19 18.73
N ALA A 18 -3.88 6.09 17.42
CA ALA A 18 -4.70 5.04 16.81
C ALA A 18 -3.97 3.69 16.66
N GLY A 19 -2.77 3.53 17.22
CA GLY A 19 -1.99 2.29 17.17
C GLY A 19 -1.18 2.08 15.88
N LEU A 20 -1.13 3.07 14.98
CA LEU A 20 -0.41 2.95 13.71
C LEU A 20 1.06 3.38 13.85
N ARG A 21 1.95 2.63 13.20
CA ARG A 21 3.39 2.94 13.12
C ARG A 21 3.74 3.52 11.74
N PRO A 22 4.38 4.70 11.67
CA PRO A 22 4.82 5.24 10.39
C PRO A 22 5.96 4.39 9.80
N VAL A 23 5.85 4.04 8.53
CA VAL A 23 6.91 3.40 7.74
C VAL A 23 7.34 4.36 6.64
N GLN A 24 8.65 4.57 6.49
CA GLN A 24 9.22 5.31 5.35
C GLN A 24 9.89 4.30 4.42
N ILE A 25 9.36 4.18 3.21
CA ILE A 25 9.95 3.39 2.14
C ILE A 25 10.27 4.30 0.96
N TRP A 26 11.31 3.95 0.23
CA TRP A 26 11.60 4.56 -1.07
C TRP A 26 10.87 3.77 -2.14
N VAL A 27 10.09 4.48 -2.95
CA VAL A 27 9.36 3.91 -4.09
C VAL A 27 9.91 4.50 -5.38
N PRO A 28 9.80 3.80 -6.52
CA PRO A 28 10.20 4.36 -7.80
C PRO A 28 9.45 5.67 -8.10
N ASP A 29 10.12 6.63 -8.72
CA ASP A 29 9.48 7.88 -9.13
C ASP A 29 8.52 7.62 -10.29
N THR A 30 7.23 7.80 -10.02
CA THR A 30 6.16 7.54 -10.99
C THR A 30 6.12 8.54 -12.15
N ARG A 31 6.91 9.62 -12.06
CA ARG A 31 7.06 10.62 -13.13
C ARG A 31 8.28 10.38 -14.01
N ALA A 32 9.14 9.45 -13.66
CA ALA A 32 10.31 9.13 -14.47
C ALA A 32 9.89 8.54 -15.82
N LYS A 33 10.62 8.89 -16.88
CA LYS A 33 10.40 8.31 -18.21
C LYS A 33 10.59 6.78 -18.13
N GLY A 34 9.64 6.02 -18.68
CA GLY A 34 9.68 4.55 -18.68
C GLY A 34 9.05 3.89 -17.45
N PHE A 35 8.51 4.68 -16.50
CA PHE A 35 7.80 4.12 -15.34
C PHE A 35 6.56 3.31 -15.77
N ASP A 36 5.86 3.74 -16.81
CA ASP A 36 4.71 3.03 -17.36
C ASP A 36 5.10 1.65 -17.94
N GLU A 37 6.27 1.54 -18.57
CA GLU A 37 6.81 0.28 -19.05
C GLU A 37 7.15 -0.66 -17.89
N GLU A 38 7.83 -0.15 -16.86
CA GLU A 38 8.15 -0.93 -15.67
C GLU A 38 6.90 -1.37 -14.91
N CYS A 39 5.89 -0.49 -14.79
CA CYS A 39 4.58 -0.85 -14.23
C CYS A 39 3.95 -2.02 -14.98
N ARG A 40 3.91 -1.96 -16.32
CA ARG A 40 3.36 -3.07 -17.13
C ARG A 40 4.17 -4.35 -16.94
N ARG A 41 5.50 -4.26 -16.89
CA ARG A 41 6.39 -5.42 -16.68
C ARG A 41 6.10 -6.09 -15.33
N GLN A 42 6.06 -5.31 -14.26
CA GLN A 42 5.80 -5.79 -12.91
C GLN A 42 4.39 -6.35 -12.76
N ALA A 43 3.38 -5.69 -13.32
CA ALA A 43 1.99 -6.18 -13.30
C ALA A 43 1.87 -7.57 -13.96
N ARG A 44 2.58 -7.81 -15.08
CA ARG A 44 2.61 -9.13 -15.72
C ARG A 44 3.30 -10.19 -14.87
N LEU A 45 4.38 -9.82 -14.17
CA LEU A 45 5.10 -10.74 -13.27
C LEU A 45 4.20 -11.17 -12.11
N VAL A 46 3.51 -10.22 -11.48
CA VAL A 46 2.55 -10.48 -10.40
C VAL A 46 1.41 -11.37 -10.91
N ALA A 47 0.75 -11.00 -12.00
CA ALA A 47 -0.34 -11.81 -12.56
C ALA A 47 0.11 -13.23 -12.93
N SER A 48 1.34 -13.38 -13.43
CA SER A 48 1.92 -14.70 -13.69
C SER A 48 2.17 -15.46 -12.39
N ALA A 49 2.67 -14.82 -11.34
CA ALA A 49 2.89 -15.49 -10.05
C ALA A 49 1.55 -15.94 -9.44
N ASP A 50 0.55 -15.06 -9.42
CA ASP A 50 -0.79 -15.34 -8.90
C ASP A 50 -1.44 -16.51 -9.63
N ALA A 51 -1.29 -16.60 -10.96
CA ALA A 51 -1.83 -17.71 -11.75
C ALA A 51 -1.22 -19.07 -11.40
N HIS A 52 -0.02 -19.10 -10.80
CA HIS A 52 0.64 -20.32 -10.33
C HIS A 52 0.39 -20.59 -8.83
N ASP A 53 -0.40 -19.75 -8.15
CA ASP A 53 -0.79 -19.93 -6.76
C ASP A 53 -2.32 -20.15 -6.67
N PRO A 54 -2.79 -21.42 -6.72
CA PRO A 54 -4.21 -21.72 -6.70
C PRO A 54 -4.88 -21.37 -5.37
N ASP A 55 -4.12 -21.28 -4.27
CA ASP A 55 -4.65 -21.00 -2.94
C ASP A 55 -4.83 -19.50 -2.69
N LEU A 56 -4.08 -18.66 -3.40
CA LEU A 56 -4.14 -17.20 -3.29
C LEU A 56 -5.56 -16.66 -3.49
N ALA A 57 -6.29 -17.14 -4.50
CA ALA A 57 -7.64 -16.67 -4.76
C ALA A 57 -8.59 -16.94 -3.59
N SER A 58 -8.53 -18.15 -3.01
CA SER A 58 -9.34 -18.51 -1.85
C SER A 58 -8.93 -17.72 -0.60
N PHE A 59 -7.63 -17.47 -0.43
CA PHE A 59 -7.13 -16.66 0.68
C PHE A 59 -7.63 -15.20 0.58
N LEU A 60 -7.56 -14.59 -0.60
CA LEU A 60 -8.01 -13.22 -0.82
C LEU A 60 -9.52 -13.08 -0.62
N GLU A 61 -10.32 -14.04 -1.08
CA GLU A 61 -11.77 -14.07 -0.86
C GLU A 61 -12.10 -14.16 0.65
N ALA A 62 -11.41 -15.05 1.38
CA ALA A 62 -11.59 -15.18 2.82
C ALA A 62 -11.18 -13.90 3.58
N ALA A 63 -10.06 -13.27 3.18
CA ALA A 63 -9.61 -12.01 3.76
C ALA A 63 -10.59 -10.85 3.46
N ALA A 64 -11.17 -10.81 2.26
CA ALA A 64 -12.15 -9.81 1.88
C ALA A 64 -13.45 -9.95 2.68
N ALA A 65 -13.91 -11.18 2.91
CA ALA A 65 -15.08 -11.46 3.75
C ALA A 65 -14.86 -11.06 5.23
N ASP A 66 -13.63 -11.09 5.72
CA ASP A 66 -13.27 -10.67 7.10
C ASP A 66 -13.24 -9.14 7.28
N LEU A 67 -13.32 -8.36 6.20
CA LEU A 67 -13.35 -6.88 6.27
C LEU A 67 -14.72 -6.31 6.65
N ASP A 68 -15.76 -7.15 6.81
CA ASP A 68 -17.07 -6.71 7.30
C ASP A 68 -16.93 -6.14 8.72
N GLY A 69 -17.12 -4.82 8.85
CA GLY A 69 -16.97 -4.09 10.11
C GLY A 69 -15.77 -3.11 10.16
N TRP A 70 -15.04 -2.95 9.06
CA TRP A 70 -13.98 -1.93 8.95
C TRP A 70 -14.58 -0.52 8.81
N GLU A 71 -14.76 0.18 9.93
CA GLU A 71 -15.08 1.62 9.97
C GLU A 71 -13.81 2.44 9.69
N ALA A 72 -13.85 3.29 8.67
CA ALA A 72 -12.72 4.10 8.18
C ALA A 72 -12.35 5.29 9.08
#